data_AF-A0A1C5I1L2-F1
#
_entry.id   AF-A0A1C5I1L2-F1
#
_cell.length_a   1.000
_cell.length_b   1.000
_cell.length_c   1.000
_cell.angle_alpha   90.00
_cell.angle_beta   90.00
_cell.angle_gamma   90.00
#
_symmetry.space_group_name_H-M   'P 1'
#
loop_
_entity.id
_entity.type
_entity.pdbx_description
1 polymer ?
#
loop_
_entity_poly.entity_id
_entity_poly.type
_entity_poly.pdbx_seq_one_letter_code
_entity_poly.pdbx_strand_id
1 'polypeptide(L)'
;MPTEPLDATFAALADPTRRAILARLAAGEATVTELAAPFRMSQPAISKHLKVLERAGLVSRGRDAQRRPCRLQARPLRDAVAWLADYRDYWAESYQRLDALLDDLQTGGGPDDADPGPSAGQDGATPRSPDGRPG
;
A
#
# COMPACT_ATOMS: atom_id res chain seq x y z
N MET A 1 -22.16 3.98 -9.98
CA MET A 1 -21.99 3.49 -8.59
C MET A 1 -22.28 4.65 -7.66
N PRO A 2 -23.08 4.50 -6.60
CA PRO A 2 -23.34 5.63 -5.70
C PRO A 2 -22.05 5.92 -4.91
N THR A 3 -21.26 6.86 -5.40
CA THR A 3 -20.03 7.37 -4.77
C THR A 3 -20.33 8.22 -3.54
N GLU A 4 -21.55 8.76 -3.41
CA GLU A 4 -21.93 9.68 -2.33
C GLU A 4 -21.66 9.18 -0.90
N PRO A 5 -21.93 7.91 -0.51
CA PRO A 5 -21.63 7.42 0.84
C PRO A 5 -20.13 7.26 1.11
N LEU A 6 -19.38 6.89 0.08
CA LEU A 6 -17.93 6.71 0.15
C LEU A 6 -17.22 8.06 0.20
N ASP A 7 -17.67 9.02 -0.61
CA ASP A 7 -17.20 10.41 -0.59
C ASP A 7 -17.41 11.04 0.79
N ALA A 8 -18.59 10.88 1.38
CA ALA A 8 -18.87 11.34 2.73
C ALA A 8 -17.95 10.68 3.77
N THR A 9 -17.64 9.39 3.61
CA THR A 9 -16.72 8.67 4.47
C THR A 9 -15.31 9.22 4.37
N PHE A 10 -14.75 9.36 3.16
CA PHE A 10 -13.40 9.90 2.97
C PHE A 10 -13.29 11.37 3.42
N ALA A 11 -14.29 12.20 3.09
CA ALA A 11 -14.35 13.58 3.57
C ALA A 11 -14.38 13.62 5.10
N ALA A 12 -15.12 12.73 5.76
CA ALA A 12 -15.13 12.62 7.20
C ALA A 12 -13.79 12.12 7.76
N LEU A 13 -13.10 11.19 7.11
CA LEU A 13 -11.80 10.69 7.56
C LEU A 13 -10.63 11.64 7.30
N ALA A 14 -10.77 12.65 6.43
CA ALA A 14 -9.70 13.61 6.12
C ALA A 14 -9.24 14.46 7.32
N ASP A 15 -10.10 14.64 8.34
CA ASP A 15 -9.80 15.47 9.51
C ASP A 15 -9.20 14.65 10.67
N PRO A 16 -8.08 15.10 11.27
CA PRO A 16 -7.40 14.36 12.34
C PRO A 16 -8.23 14.25 13.62
N THR A 17 -9.01 15.28 13.97
CA THR A 17 -9.88 15.26 15.16
C THR A 17 -10.98 14.22 15.00
N ARG A 18 -11.60 14.12 13.81
CA ARG A 18 -12.59 13.08 13.51
C ARG A 18 -11.99 11.68 13.61
N ARG A 19 -10.78 11.46 13.09
CA ARG A 19 -10.07 10.18 13.26
C ARG A 19 -9.79 9.85 14.73
N ALA A 20 -9.36 10.84 15.51
CA ALA A 20 -9.12 10.66 16.95
C ALA A 20 -10.41 10.32 17.72
N ILE A 21 -11.53 10.95 17.38
CA ILE A 21 -12.85 10.62 17.95
C ILE A 21 -13.23 9.17 17.64
N LEU A 22 -13.08 8.73 16.38
CA LEU A 22 -13.37 7.34 15.99
C LEU A 22 -12.47 6.35 16.73
N ALA A 23 -11.18 6.64 16.87
CA ALA A 23 -10.24 5.82 17.63
C ALA A 23 -10.65 5.70 19.11
N ARG A 24 -11.10 6.80 19.73
CA ARG A 24 -11.63 6.76 21.11
C ARG A 24 -12.91 5.95 21.22
N LEU A 25 -13.79 6.02 20.22
CA LEU A 25 -15.04 5.25 20.19
C LEU A 25 -14.83 3.76 19.87
N ALA A 26 -13.70 3.41 19.24
CA ALA A 26 -13.31 2.02 19.02
C ALA A 26 -13.01 1.29 20.34
N ALA A 27 -12.58 2.01 21.38
CA ALA A 27 -12.36 1.47 22.72
C ALA A 27 -13.66 1.32 23.55
N GLY A 28 -14.79 1.85 23.07
CA GLY A 28 -16.08 1.79 23.75
C GLY A 28 -16.92 3.04 23.56
N GLU A 29 -18.21 2.92 23.87
CA GLU A 29 -19.16 4.04 23.81
C GLU A 29 -18.74 5.18 24.74
N ALA A 30 -19.01 6.42 24.33
CA ALA A 30 -18.65 7.60 25.11
C ALA A 30 -19.65 8.75 24.88
N THR A 31 -19.83 9.58 25.90
CA THR A 31 -20.60 10.82 25.83
C THR A 31 -19.81 11.93 25.14
N VAL A 32 -20.51 12.97 24.68
CA VAL A 32 -19.87 14.15 24.06
C VAL A 32 -18.86 14.81 25.01
N THR A 33 -19.14 14.82 26.31
CA THR A 33 -18.25 15.40 27.33
C THR A 33 -16.98 14.57 27.49
N GLU A 34 -17.08 13.25 27.55
CA GLU A 34 -15.92 12.35 27.60
C GLU A 34 -15.08 12.42 26.32
N LEU A 35 -15.75 12.55 25.17
CA LEU A 35 -15.07 12.77 23.90
C LEU A 35 -14.39 14.13 23.81
N ALA A 36 -14.89 15.15 24.50
CA ALA A 36 -14.27 16.48 24.51
C ALA A 36 -13.07 16.58 25.46
N ALA A 37 -13.08 15.85 26.58
CA ALA A 37 -12.04 15.89 27.62
C ALA A 37 -10.58 15.78 27.11
N PRO A 38 -10.22 14.87 26.18
CA PRO A 38 -8.84 14.77 25.70
C PRO A 38 -8.42 15.91 24.76
N PHE A 39 -9.36 16.74 24.30
CA PHE A 39 -9.06 17.81 23.36
C PHE A 39 -9.17 19.18 24.04
N ARG A 40 -8.26 20.11 23.72
CA ARG A 40 -8.35 21.52 24.14
C ARG A 40 -9.41 22.31 23.33
N MET A 41 -10.59 21.73 23.15
CA MET A 41 -11.67 22.31 22.35
C MET A 41 -13.01 22.22 23.07
N SER A 42 -13.92 23.10 22.69
CA SER A 42 -15.22 23.21 23.32
C SER A 42 -16.19 22.10 22.89
N GLN A 43 -17.17 21.77 23.72
CA GLN A 43 -18.21 20.79 23.36
C GLN A 43 -18.97 21.13 22.05
N PRO A 44 -19.25 22.40 21.72
CA PRO A 44 -19.80 22.77 20.41
C PRO A 44 -18.91 22.38 19.23
N ALA A 45 -17.58 22.48 19.37
CA ALA A 45 -16.64 22.06 18.33
C ALA A 45 -16.73 20.55 18.10
N ILE A 46 -16.67 19.75 19.17
CA ILE A 46 -16.82 18.28 19.11
C ILE A 46 -18.20 17.90 18.53
N SER A 47 -19.25 18.61 18.90
CA SER A 47 -20.60 18.37 18.37
C SER A 47 -20.69 18.59 16.85
N LYS A 48 -19.92 19.54 16.30
CA LYS A 48 -19.82 19.73 14.84
C LYS A 48 -19.12 18.53 14.19
N HIS A 49 -18.01 18.06 14.76
CA HIS A 49 -17.32 16.86 14.27
C HIS A 49 -18.24 15.62 14.31
N LEU A 50 -18.98 15.43 15.41
CA LEU A 50 -19.92 14.32 15.57
C LEU A 50 -21.07 14.35 14.55
N LYS A 51 -21.61 15.54 14.21
CA LYS A 51 -22.64 15.67 13.17
C LYS A 51 -22.12 15.23 11.79
N VAL A 52 -20.87 15.55 11.46
CA VAL A 52 -20.25 15.12 10.20
C VAL A 52 -20.08 13.59 10.18
N LEU A 53 -19.55 13.03 11.28
CA LEU A 53 -19.38 11.58 11.42
C LEU A 53 -20.72 10.82 11.36
N GLU A 54 -21.78 11.37 11.94
CA GLU A 54 -23.13 10.78 11.89
C GLU A 54 -23.72 10.82 10.47
N ARG A 55 -23.54 11.93 9.74
CA ARG A 55 -23.96 12.02 8.33
C ARG A 55 -23.22 11.03 7.43
N ALA A 56 -21.94 10.79 7.71
CA ALA A 56 -21.15 9.77 7.02
C ALA A 56 -21.47 8.34 7.50
N GLY A 57 -22.39 8.16 8.45
CA GLY A 57 -22.75 6.85 9.00
C GLY A 57 -21.66 6.21 9.86
N LEU A 58 -20.60 6.94 10.22
CA LEU A 58 -19.45 6.46 11.00
C LEU A 58 -19.73 6.47 12.51
N VAL A 59 -20.73 7.22 12.97
CA VAL A 59 -21.14 7.29 14.37
C VAL A 59 -22.66 7.27 14.47
N SER A 60 -23.18 6.57 15.48
CA SER A 60 -24.60 6.66 15.88
C SER A 60 -24.73 7.22 17.29
N ARG A 61 -25.82 7.94 17.56
CA ARG A 61 -26.14 8.48 18.90
C ARG A 61 -27.40 7.81 19.45
N GLY A 62 -27.33 7.35 20.71
CA GLY A 62 -28.49 6.77 21.39
C GLY A 62 -29.64 7.76 21.57
N ARG A 63 -30.89 7.25 21.61
CA ARG A 63 -32.10 8.06 21.84
C ARG A 63 -32.34 8.40 23.31
N ASP A 64 -31.72 7.67 24.25
CA ASP A 64 -31.86 7.94 25.69
C ASP A 64 -31.29 9.30 26.07
N ALA A 65 -32.21 10.18 26.46
CA ALA A 65 -31.97 11.62 26.65
C ALA A 65 -31.00 11.94 27.80
N GLN A 66 -30.80 11.02 28.74
CA GLN A 66 -30.02 11.30 29.96
C GLN A 66 -28.50 11.33 29.73
N ARG A 67 -27.97 10.54 28.78
CA ARG A 67 -26.51 10.43 28.53
C ARG A 67 -26.10 10.46 27.05
N ARG A 68 -26.99 10.12 26.11
CA ARG A 68 -26.72 10.04 24.65
C ARG A 68 -25.31 9.51 24.33
N PRO A 69 -25.01 8.24 24.65
CA PRO A 69 -23.74 7.64 24.27
C PRO A 69 -23.59 7.66 22.74
N CYS A 70 -22.41 8.06 22.29
CA CYS A 70 -21.97 7.95 20.90
C CYS A 70 -21.30 6.60 20.72
N ARG A 71 -21.57 5.95 19.58
CA ARG A 71 -21.02 4.64 19.23
C ARG A 71 -20.42 4.67 17.84
N LEU A 72 -19.28 4.01 17.66
CA LEU A 72 -18.66 3.77 16.36
C LEU A 72 -19.52 2.84 15.51
N GLN A 73 -19.71 3.19 14.25
CA GLN A 73 -20.34 2.35 13.24
C GLN A 73 -19.28 1.94 12.22
N ALA A 74 -18.93 0.65 12.24
CA ALA A 74 -17.81 0.12 11.45
C ALA A 74 -18.14 -0.15 9.97
N ARG A 75 -19.43 -0.09 9.58
CA ARG A 75 -19.85 -0.44 8.21
C ARG A 75 -19.19 0.45 7.15
N PRO A 76 -19.23 1.80 7.22
CA PRO A 76 -18.62 2.63 6.18
C PRO A 76 -17.09 2.48 6.13
N LEU A 77 -16.44 2.14 7.25
CA LEU A 77 -15.00 1.85 7.26
C LEU A 77 -14.69 0.58 6.47
N ARG A 78 -15.52 -0.47 6.58
CA ARG A 78 -15.35 -1.69 5.78
C ARG A 78 -15.51 -1.42 4.29
N ASP A 79 -16.50 -0.61 3.93
CA ASP A 79 -16.75 -0.25 2.53
C ASP A 79 -15.56 0.55 1.96
N ALA A 80 -14.99 1.48 2.74
CA ALA A 80 -13.79 2.23 2.36
C ALA A 80 -12.54 1.35 2.22
N VAL A 81 -12.35 0.38 3.12
CA VAL A 81 -11.25 -0.59 3.03
C VAL A 81 -11.40 -1.49 1.80
N ALA A 82 -12.61 -1.96 1.51
CA ALA A 82 -12.88 -2.77 0.32
C ALA A 82 -12.54 -1.99 -0.96
N TRP A 83 -13.00 -0.74 -1.06
CA TRP A 83 -12.67 0.11 -2.21
C TRP A 83 -11.17 0.37 -2.35
N LEU A 84 -10.45 0.63 -1.24
CA LEU A 84 -8.98 0.78 -1.28
C LEU A 84 -8.26 -0.52 -1.66
N ALA A 85 -8.84 -1.67 -1.31
CA ALA A 85 -8.26 -2.97 -1.63
C ALA A 85 -8.23 -3.24 -3.14
N ASP A 86 -9.21 -2.75 -3.90
CA ASP A 86 -9.25 -2.85 -5.37
C ASP A 86 -8.04 -2.15 -6.04
N TYR A 87 -7.45 -1.16 -5.36
CA TYR A 87 -6.25 -0.48 -5.85
C TYR A 87 -4.95 -1.17 -5.41
N ARG A 88 -4.97 -2.23 -4.58
CA ARG A 88 -3.74 -2.91 -4.15
C ARG A 88 -2.99 -3.55 -5.32
N ASP A 89 -3.71 -4.10 -6.28
CA ASP A 89 -3.11 -4.76 -7.45
C ASP A 89 -2.35 -3.77 -8.34
N TYR A 90 -2.81 -2.51 -8.39
CA TYR A 90 -2.13 -1.43 -9.11
C TYR A 90 -0.72 -1.13 -8.57
N TRP A 91 -0.49 -1.32 -7.26
CA TRP A 91 0.82 -1.11 -6.65
C TRP A 91 1.70 -2.36 -6.77
N ALA A 92 1.11 -3.56 -6.81
CA ALA A 92 1.84 -4.80 -7.01
C ALA A 92 2.45 -4.90 -8.44
N GLU A 93 1.74 -4.43 -9.46
CA GLU A 93 2.25 -4.37 -10.84
C GLU A 93 3.43 -3.41 -11.02
N SER A 94 3.55 -2.36 -10.19
CA SER A 94 4.70 -1.46 -10.20
C SER A 94 5.97 -2.13 -9.70
N TYR A 95 5.87 -3.06 -8.74
CA TYR A 95 7.00 -3.86 -8.28
C TYR A 95 7.42 -4.90 -9.31
N GLN A 96 6.46 -5.59 -9.95
CA GLN A 96 6.78 -6.56 -11.01
C GLN A 96 7.47 -5.92 -12.22
N ARG A 97 7.08 -4.69 -12.60
CA ARG A 97 7.77 -3.93 -13.66
C ARG A 97 9.17 -3.48 -13.24
N LEU A 98 9.37 -3.15 -11.97
CA LEU A 98 10.70 -2.82 -11.44
C LEU A 98 11.60 -4.06 -11.40
N ASP A 99 11.08 -5.20 -10.93
CA ASP A 99 11.81 -6.48 -10.90
C ASP A 99 12.21 -6.92 -12.32
N ALA A 100 11.29 -6.84 -13.29
CA ALA A 100 11.59 -7.16 -14.69
C ALA A 100 12.67 -6.25 -15.32
N LEU A 101 12.69 -4.96 -14.96
CA LEU A 101 13.74 -4.03 -15.41
C LEU A 101 15.10 -4.33 -14.74
N LEU A 102 15.09 -4.72 -13.46
CA LEU A 102 16.30 -5.10 -12.74
C LEU A 102 16.89 -6.41 -13.30
N ASP A 103 16.05 -7.39 -13.63
CA ASP A 103 16.47 -8.65 -14.26
C ASP A 103 17.07 -8.41 -15.66
N ASP A 104 16.48 -7.52 -16.46
CA ASP A 104 17.00 -7.13 -17.78
C ASP A 104 18.36 -6.43 -17.69
N LEU A 105 18.52 -5.50 -16.74
CA LEU A 105 19.79 -4.81 -16.49
C LEU A 105 20.89 -5.72 -15.92
N GLN A 106 20.52 -6.71 -15.10
CA GLN A 106 21.47 -7.71 -14.56
C GLN A 106 21.87 -8.76 -15.60
N THR A 107 20.98 -9.09 -16.52
CA THR A 107 21.25 -10.03 -17.62
C THR A 107 22.01 -9.35 -18.76
N GLY A 108 21.82 -8.05 -18.98
CA GLY A 108 22.53 -7.25 -19.99
C GLY A 108 23.92 -6.73 -19.57
N GLY A 109 24.37 -7.01 -18.34
CA GLY A 109 25.60 -6.48 -17.73
C GLY A 109 26.70 -7.50 -17.47
N GLY A 110 27.27 -8.11 -18.52
CA GLY A 110 28.65 -8.64 -18.54
C GLY A 110 28.85 -10.07 -19.07
N PRO A 111 30.01 -10.40 -19.72
CA PRO A 111 31.21 -9.61 -19.97
C PRO A 111 31.48 -9.37 -21.48
N ASP A 112 31.52 -8.10 -21.90
CA ASP A 112 32.12 -7.65 -23.16
C ASP A 112 33.55 -7.15 -22.88
N ASP A 113 34.39 -8.01 -22.31
CA ASP A 113 35.82 -7.77 -22.04
C ASP A 113 36.60 -9.09 -22.17
N ALA A 114 36.32 -9.86 -23.21
CA ALA A 114 37.20 -10.94 -23.67
C ALA A 114 37.80 -10.52 -25.01
N ASP A 115 38.80 -9.64 -24.93
CA ASP A 115 39.71 -9.29 -26.02
C ASP A 115 40.32 -10.57 -26.61
N PRO A 116 40.04 -10.93 -27.89
CA PRO A 116 40.81 -11.95 -28.57
C PRO A 116 42.00 -11.25 -29.24
N GLY A 117 43.04 -10.96 -28.45
CA GLY A 117 44.30 -10.48 -28.99
C GLY A 117 44.87 -11.48 -30.01
N PRO A 118 45.40 -11.03 -31.18
CA PRO A 118 45.80 -11.92 -32.25
C PRO A 118 47.17 -12.53 -31.94
N SER A 119 47.26 -13.85 -31.85
CA SER A 119 48.56 -14.55 -31.87
C SER A 119 48.76 -15.25 -33.21
N ALA A 120 49.53 -14.59 -34.06
CA ALA A 120 50.15 -15.15 -35.26
C ALA A 120 51.56 -15.66 -34.91
N GLY A 121 51.96 -16.78 -35.52
CA GLY A 121 53.35 -17.28 -35.54
C GLY A 121 53.43 -18.77 -35.22
N GLN A 122 53.17 -19.68 -36.17
CA GLN A 122 54.09 -20.24 -37.17
C GLN A 122 55.21 -21.17 -36.63
N ASP A 123 55.31 -22.29 -37.35
CA ASP A 123 56.50 -23.11 -37.63
C ASP A 123 56.93 -24.22 -36.65
N GLY A 124 56.94 -25.45 -37.18
CA GLY A 124 57.54 -26.58 -36.47
C GLY A 124 57.39 -27.97 -37.11
N ALA A 125 57.88 -28.15 -38.34
CA ALA A 125 58.54 -29.36 -38.85
C ALA A 125 57.81 -30.74 -38.80
N THR A 126 57.41 -31.21 -39.99
CA THR A 126 57.41 -32.64 -40.35
C THR A 126 58.85 -33.18 -40.33
N PRO A 127 59.09 -34.40 -39.82
CA PRO A 127 59.57 -35.42 -40.75
C PRO A 127 59.09 -36.86 -40.49
N ARG A 128 58.75 -37.51 -41.61
CA ARG A 128 59.09 -38.89 -42.03
C ARG A 128 58.53 -40.10 -41.26
N SER A 129 57.73 -40.86 -42.01
CA SER A 129 57.61 -42.33 -41.95
C SER A 129 58.99 -43.03 -41.93
N PRO A 130 59.05 -44.28 -41.45
CA PRO A 130 58.96 -45.35 -42.46
C PRO A 130 58.21 -46.62 -42.00
N ASP A 131 57.59 -47.24 -43.00
CA ASP A 131 57.52 -48.68 -43.27
C ASP A 131 56.67 -49.64 -42.41
N GLY A 132 56.10 -50.62 -43.12
CA GLY A 132 55.33 -51.73 -42.56
C GLY A 132 54.25 -52.30 -43.47
N ARG A 133 54.59 -52.71 -44.70
CA ARG A 133 53.72 -53.56 -45.55
C ARG A 133 53.42 -54.92 -44.88
N PRO A 134 52.26 -55.53 -45.16
CA PRO A 134 52.15 -56.99 -45.18
C PRO A 134 52.00 -57.51 -46.63
N GLY A 135 52.67 -58.61 -46.96
CA GLY A 135 52.44 -59.39 -48.19
C GLY A 135 53.64 -59.47 -49.13
#